data_AF-A0A957IVZ2-F1
#
_entry.id   AF-A0A957IVZ2-F1
#
_cell.length_a   1.000
_cell.length_b   1.000
_cell.length_c   1.000
_cell.angle_alpha   90.00
_cell.angle_beta   90.00
_cell.angle_gamma   90.00
#
_symmetry.space_group_name_H-M   'P 1'
#
loop_
_entity.id
_entity.type
_entity.pdbx_description
1 polymer ?
#
loop_
_entity_poly.entity_id
_entity_poly.type
_entity_poly.pdbx_seq_one_letter_code
_entity_poly.pdbx_strand_id
1 'polypeptide(L)'
;MTTYIFRRLLQAVPTILGVTLITFFLMQAAPGDPVQILTFSPGMKAEDRERLRHELCLDRPLATQYLIWVFGDWTGECSQRG
;
A
#
# COMPACT_ATOMS: atom_id res chain seq x y z
N MET A 1 1.78 35.93 -9.07
CA MET A 1 2.57 34.78 -9.58
C MET A 1 2.45 33.56 -8.66
N THR A 2 2.74 33.68 -7.36
CA THR A 2 2.65 32.59 -6.37
C THR A 2 1.27 31.94 -6.23
N THR A 3 0.19 32.72 -6.23
CA THR A 3 -1.19 32.22 -6.15
C THR A 3 -1.57 31.30 -7.32
N TYR A 4 -1.01 31.55 -8.52
CA TYR A 4 -1.26 30.72 -9.69
C TYR A 4 -0.54 29.36 -9.59
N ILE A 5 0.68 29.34 -9.03
CA ILE A 5 1.45 28.13 -8.77
C ILE A 5 0.75 27.27 -7.70
N PHE A 6 0.30 27.88 -6.61
CA PHE A 6 -0.44 27.18 -5.55
C PHE A 6 -1.74 26.57 -6.05
N ARG A 7 -2.51 27.30 -6.87
CA ARG A 7 -3.76 26.80 -7.44
C ARG A 7 -3.52 25.65 -8.41
N ARG A 8 -2.42 25.68 -9.18
CA ARG A 8 -2.01 24.59 -10.08
C ARG A 8 -1.55 23.35 -9.31
N LEU A 9 -0.81 23.52 -8.21
CA LEU A 9 -0.44 22.44 -7.29
C LEU A 9 -1.67 21.82 -6.62
N LEU A 10 -2.59 22.65 -6.12
CA LEU A 10 -3.86 22.19 -5.52
C LEU A 10 -4.76 21.45 -6.52
N GLN A 11 -4.67 21.74 -7.81
CA GLN A 11 -5.36 20.97 -8.86
C GLN A 11 -4.62 19.68 -9.26
N ALA A 12 -3.29 19.64 -9.09
CA ALA A 12 -2.49 18.44 -9.34
C ALA A 12 -2.66 17.38 -8.23
N VAL A 13 -2.85 17.80 -6.98
CA VAL A 13 -3.08 16.89 -5.84
C VAL A 13 -4.27 15.93 -6.07
N PRO A 14 -5.48 16.37 -6.42
CA PRO A 14 -6.62 15.47 -6.62
C PRO A 14 -6.47 14.59 -7.87
N THR A 15 -5.76 15.04 -8.91
CA THR A 15 -5.47 14.19 -10.08
C THR A 15 -4.49 13.08 -9.73
N ILE A 16 -3.41 13.41 -9.00
CA ILE A 16 -2.46 12.41 -8.51
C ILE A 16 -3.15 11.45 -7.53
N LEU A 17 -3.96 11.96 -6.59
CA LEU A 17 -4.76 11.14 -5.68
C LEU A 17 -5.74 10.23 -6.43
N GLY A 18 -6.41 10.75 -7.46
CA GLY A 18 -7.31 9.95 -8.28
C GLY A 18 -6.60 8.80 -8.98
N VAL A 19 -5.46 9.07 -9.63
CA VAL A 19 -4.68 8.04 -10.33
C VAL A 19 -4.11 7.03 -9.34
N THR A 20 -3.55 7.47 -8.22
CA THR A 20 -3.00 6.57 -7.18
C THR A 20 -4.07 5.70 -6.54
N LEU A 21 -5.26 6.24 -6.26
CA LEU A 21 -6.41 5.44 -5.81
C LEU A 21 -6.83 4.42 -6.87
N ILE A 22 -6.94 4.82 -8.14
CA ILE A 22 -7.28 3.88 -9.22
C ILE A 22 -6.25 2.77 -9.33
N THR A 23 -4.95 3.10 -9.30
CA THR A 23 -3.87 2.11 -9.33
C THR A 23 -3.92 1.19 -8.11
N PHE A 24 -4.18 1.73 -6.91
CA PHE A 24 -4.35 0.93 -5.70
C PHE A 24 -5.55 -0.02 -5.80
N PHE A 25 -6.71 0.47 -6.25
CA PHE A 25 -7.87 -0.37 -6.49
C PHE A 25 -7.62 -1.42 -7.56
N LEU A 26 -6.87 -1.11 -8.62
CA LEU A 26 -6.47 -2.10 -9.62
C LEU A 26 -5.55 -3.17 -9.05
N MET A 27 -4.60 -2.80 -8.18
CA MET A 27 -3.75 -3.78 -7.48
C MET A 27 -4.54 -4.61 -6.46
N GLN A 28 -5.49 -4.01 -5.74
CA GLN A 28 -6.33 -4.69 -4.75
C GLN A 28 -7.38 -5.60 -5.42
N ALA A 29 -7.91 -5.19 -6.57
CA ALA A 29 -8.86 -5.96 -7.37
C ALA A 29 -8.15 -7.03 -8.21
N ALA A 30 -6.84 -6.90 -8.45
CA ALA A 30 -6.06 -8.00 -9.00
C ALA A 30 -6.09 -9.17 -8.01
N PRO A 31 -6.45 -10.39 -8.44
CA PRO A 31 -6.59 -11.55 -7.56
C PRO A 31 -5.24 -12.12 -7.07
N GLY A 32 -4.20 -11.29 -7.03
CA GLY A 32 -2.88 -11.61 -6.50
C GLY A 32 -2.70 -10.90 -5.18
N ASP A 33 -3.09 -11.55 -4.08
CA ASP A 33 -2.63 -11.17 -2.74
C ASP A 33 -1.09 -11.04 -2.84
N PRO A 34 -0.46 -9.91 -2.47
CA PRO A 34 1.00 -9.79 -2.52
C PRO A 34 1.68 -10.93 -1.75
N VAL A 35 0.99 -11.52 -0.76
CA VAL A 35 1.39 -12.76 -0.11
C VAL A 35 1.43 -13.91 -1.12
N GLN A 36 0.44 -14.12 -1.98
CA GLN A 36 0.47 -15.17 -3.02
C GLN A 36 1.62 -14.96 -4.03
N ILE A 37 1.99 -13.73 -4.36
CA ILE A 37 3.11 -13.43 -5.26
C ILE A 37 4.46 -13.71 -4.56
N LEU A 38 4.58 -13.37 -3.28
CA LEU A 38 5.75 -13.69 -2.44
C LEU A 38 5.82 -15.18 -2.06
N THR A 39 4.67 -15.86 -1.99
CA THR A 39 4.53 -17.29 -1.63
C THR A 39 4.64 -18.21 -2.86
N PHE A 40 5.24 -17.75 -3.95
CA PHE A 40 5.64 -18.62 -5.07
C PHE A 40 6.69 -19.69 -4.67
N SER A 41 7.06 -19.78 -3.38
CA SER A 41 7.73 -20.95 -2.81
C SER A 41 6.71 -22.03 -2.43
N PRO A 42 6.69 -23.18 -3.14
CA PRO A 42 5.79 -24.28 -2.84
C PRO A 42 6.21 -24.92 -1.50
N GLY A 43 5.50 -24.61 -0.41
CA GLY A 43 5.75 -25.24 0.90
C GLY A 43 5.49 -24.39 2.14
N MET A 44 5.02 -23.15 2.00
CA MET A 44 4.82 -22.27 3.15
C MET A 44 3.66 -22.74 4.05
N LYS A 45 3.95 -22.96 5.34
CA LYS A 45 2.97 -23.37 6.34
C LYS A 45 1.97 -22.24 6.58
N ALA A 46 0.76 -22.57 7.04
CA ALA A 46 -0.28 -21.56 7.33
C ALA A 46 0.22 -20.49 8.34
N GLU A 47 1.03 -20.89 9.32
CA GLU A 47 1.69 -19.97 10.29
C GLU A 47 2.62 -18.96 9.62
N ASP A 48 3.44 -19.40 8.65
CA ASP A 48 4.37 -18.50 7.94
C ASP A 48 3.60 -17.49 7.08
N ARG A 49 2.43 -17.90 6.56
CA ARG A 49 1.54 -17.00 5.81
C ARG A 49 0.93 -15.92 6.68
N GLU A 50 0.51 -16.25 7.90
CA GLU A 50 0.00 -15.28 8.87
C GLU A 50 1.09 -14.33 9.34
N ARG A 51 2.30 -14.83 9.60
CA ARG A 51 3.47 -13.98 9.88
C ARG A 51 3.76 -13.01 8.75
N LEU A 52 3.79 -13.49 7.50
CA LEU A 52 4.01 -12.62 6.34
C LEU A 52 2.89 -11.59 6.15
N ARG A 53 1.62 -11.94 6.41
CA ARG A 53 0.54 -10.95 6.39
C ARG A 53 0.75 -9.85 7.43
N HIS A 54 1.23 -10.23 8.60
CA HIS A 54 1.50 -9.29 9.67
C HIS A 54 2.69 -8.39 9.35
N GLU A 55 3.78 -8.95 8.79
CA GLU A 55 4.97 -8.22 8.34
C GLU A 55 4.71 -7.30 7.15
N LEU A 56 3.82 -7.71 6.24
CA LEU A 56 3.43 -6.93 5.05
C LEU A 56 2.33 -5.90 5.35
N CYS A 57 1.96 -5.69 6.61
CA CYS A 57 0.85 -4.81 7.03
C CYS A 57 -0.53 -5.18 6.47
N LEU A 58 -0.70 -6.38 5.94
CA LEU A 58 -1.94 -6.77 5.26
C LEU A 58 -3.13 -6.91 6.23
N ASP A 59 -2.85 -7.00 7.53
CA ASP A 59 -3.84 -7.02 8.62
C ASP A 59 -4.42 -5.63 8.97
N ARG A 60 -3.95 -4.55 8.34
CA ARG A 60 -4.43 -3.18 8.62
C ARG A 60 -5.61 -2.79 7.73
N PRO A 61 -6.45 -1.82 8.16
CA PRO A 61 -7.51 -1.26 7.32
C PRO A 61 -6.98 -0.78 5.96
N LEU A 62 -7.79 -0.88 4.90
CA LEU A 62 -7.39 -0.50 3.54
C LEU A 62 -6.82 0.92 3.44
N ALA A 63 -7.34 1.86 4.24
CA ALA A 63 -6.82 3.22 4.31
C ALA A 63 -5.35 3.26 4.77
N THR A 64 -5.00 2.46 5.77
CA THR A 64 -3.63 2.33 6.27
C THR A 64 -2.73 1.65 5.24
N GLN A 65 -3.20 0.59 4.58
CA GLN A 65 -2.44 -0.08 3.51
C GLN A 65 -2.13 0.88 2.35
N TYR A 66 -3.09 1.71 1.96
CA TYR A 66 -2.90 2.74 0.95
C TYR A 66 -1.88 3.79 1.39
N LEU A 67 -1.95 4.28 2.64
CA LEU A 67 -1.00 5.27 3.16
C LEU A 67 0.42 4.70 3.23
N ILE A 68 0.57 3.45 3.67
CA ILE A 68 1.87 2.76 3.71
C ILE A 68 2.41 2.55 2.29
N TRP A 69 1.55 2.25 1.31
CA TRP A 69 1.94 2.11 -0.09
C TRP A 69 2.37 3.43 -0.75
N VAL A 70 1.64 4.54 -0.49
CA VAL A 70 1.93 5.85 -1.10
C VAL A 70 3.09 6.56 -0.42
N PHE A 71 3.05 6.64 0.91
CA PHE A 71 4.01 7.42 1.67
C PHE A 71 5.16 6.56 2.18
N GLY A 72 4.92 5.29 2.52
CA GLY A 72 5.85 4.41 3.23
C GLY A 72 5.38 4.13 4.66
N ASP A 73 6.05 3.23 5.38
CA ASP A 73 5.78 2.99 6.80
C ASP A 73 6.37 4.12 7.67
N TRP A 74 5.72 5.29 7.66
CA TRP A 74 6.13 6.42 8.50
C TRP A 74 5.73 6.23 9.97
N THR A 75 4.77 5.36 10.24
CA THR A 75 4.28 5.04 11.58
C THR A 75 5.13 3.97 12.27
N GLY A 76 5.99 3.26 11.53
CA GLY A 76 6.84 2.19 12.06
C GLY A 76 6.03 1.00 12.57
N GLU A 77 4.79 0.86 12.10
CA GLU A 77 3.84 -0.13 12.61
C GLU A 77 4.11 -1.54 12.08
N CYS A 78 4.84 -1.66 10.96
CA CYS A 78 5.14 -2.94 10.32
C CYS A 78 6.62 -3.27 10.28
N SER A 79 7.49 -2.30 10.56
CA SER A 79 8.92 -2.54 10.76
C SER A 79 9.21 -3.21 12.12
N GLN A 80 8.60 -4.37 12.41
CA GLN A 80 9.13 -5.25 13.44
C GLN A 80 10.22 -6.12 12.80
N ARG A 81 11.42 -5.53 12.76
CA ARG A 81 12.67 -6.19 12.39
C ARG A 81 12.95 -7.30 13.41
N GLY A 82 12.97 -8.55 12.95
CA GLY A 82 13.41 -9.73 13.69
C GLY A 82 13.78 -10.87 12.76
#